data_AF-A0A957YRA8-F1
#
_entry.id   AF-A0A957YRA8-F1
#
_cell.length_a   1.000
_cell.length_b   1.000
_cell.length_c   1.000
_cell.angle_alpha   90.00
_cell.angle_beta   90.00
_cell.angle_gamma   90.00
#
_symmetry.space_group_name_H-M   'P 1'
#
loop_
_entity.id
_entity.type
_entity.pdbx_description
1 polymer ?
#
loop_
_entity_poly.entity_id
_entity_poly.type
_entity_poly.pdbx_seq_one_letter_code
_entity_poly.pdbx_strand_id
1 'polypeptide(L)'
;MPTPIRGSVKSGSTASSSTVSYVKFSDKLTASIQDISKIIEQHKEMIDAIQEVAIELTSSIGSLHTLTVKYARTANQILDVLLPILKNVPLIPKNVMQMLVNMESITQKIIDNEASTSKTITDVQSGLKTGDANKLKAHAGQLQAVTRTITAIIPKG
;
A
#
# COMPACT_ATOMS: atom_id res chain seq x y z
N MET A 1 29.06 75.33 -21.21
CA MET A 1 28.23 74.12 -21.31
C MET A 1 27.41 73.94 -20.04
N PRO A 2 26.21 73.34 -20.11
CA PRO A 2 25.12 73.52 -19.16
C PRO A 2 24.96 72.39 -18.11
N THR A 3 24.72 72.79 -16.85
CA THR A 3 23.77 72.26 -15.81
C THR A 3 23.74 70.78 -15.39
N PRO A 4 23.04 70.40 -14.29
CA PRO A 4 22.87 70.98 -12.94
C PRO A 4 23.07 69.88 -11.84
N ILE A 5 22.77 70.02 -10.55
CA ILE A 5 21.45 69.74 -9.94
C ILE A 5 21.31 70.46 -8.60
N ARG A 6 20.11 71.02 -8.48
CA ARG A 6 19.45 71.81 -7.44
C ARG A 6 18.77 70.89 -6.44
N GLY A 7 18.61 71.29 -5.17
CA GLY A 7 17.69 70.58 -4.28
C GLY A 7 17.78 70.96 -2.80
N SER A 8 17.40 72.19 -2.49
CA SER A 8 17.21 72.72 -1.13
C SER A 8 15.89 72.26 -0.48
N VAL A 9 15.88 72.32 0.87
CA VAL A 9 14.78 72.51 1.85
C VAL A 9 13.80 71.38 2.24
N LYS A 10 14.06 70.85 3.44
CA LYS A 10 13.34 71.07 4.74
C LYS A 10 11.88 70.60 4.93
N SER A 11 11.74 69.88 6.05
CA SER A 11 10.56 69.73 6.93
C SER A 11 9.31 69.03 6.39
N GLY A 12 9.10 67.82 6.91
CA GLY A 12 7.81 67.16 6.95
C GLY A 12 7.93 65.86 7.73
N SER A 13 7.80 65.93 9.05
CA SER A 13 7.55 64.74 9.88
C SER A 13 6.16 64.20 9.55
N THR A 14 6.03 63.37 8.53
CA THR A 14 4.87 62.50 8.41
C THR A 14 5.16 61.26 9.23
N ALA A 15 4.59 61.23 10.43
CA ALA A 15 4.45 60.03 11.22
C ALA A 15 4.01 58.90 10.28
N SER A 16 4.82 57.85 10.19
CA SER A 16 4.36 56.56 9.69
C SER A 16 3.30 56.07 10.66
N SER A 17 2.06 56.50 10.43
CA SER A 17 0.87 55.83 10.93
C SER A 17 0.99 54.41 10.42
N SER A 18 1.55 53.53 11.24
CA SER A 18 1.34 52.10 11.14
C SER A 18 -0.14 51.90 11.38
N THR A 19 -0.92 52.05 10.32
CA THR A 19 -2.33 51.70 10.28
C THR A 19 -2.34 50.20 10.56
N VAL A 20 -2.53 49.86 11.83
CA VAL A 20 -2.80 48.49 12.25
C VAL A 20 -4.09 48.15 11.53
N SER A 21 -3.97 47.45 10.40
CA SER A 21 -5.09 46.96 9.63
C SER A 21 -5.94 46.15 10.61
N TYR A 22 -7.10 46.68 10.97
CA TYR A 22 -8.02 46.01 11.88
C TYR A 22 -8.59 44.82 11.12
N VAL A 23 -7.90 43.68 11.22
CA VAL A 23 -8.32 42.47 10.54
C VAL A 23 -9.49 41.91 11.32
N LYS A 24 -10.67 41.93 10.73
CA LYS A 24 -11.86 41.39 11.38
C LYS A 24 -11.65 39.89 11.59
N PHE A 25 -11.96 39.43 12.80
CA PHE A 25 -11.92 38.01 13.15
C PHE A 25 -12.77 37.16 12.19
N SER A 26 -13.86 37.72 11.66
CA SER A 26 -14.71 37.10 10.62
C SER A 26 -13.95 36.81 9.33
N ASP A 27 -13.06 37.70 8.90
CA ASP A 27 -12.33 37.57 7.64
C ASP A 27 -11.23 36.51 7.78
N LYS A 28 -10.58 36.46 8.96
CA LYS A 28 -9.65 35.38 9.33
C LYS A 28 -10.37 34.03 9.44
N LEU A 29 -11.53 33.97 10.10
CA LEU A 29 -12.32 32.76 10.23
C LEU A 29 -12.80 32.25 8.86
N THR A 30 -13.27 33.15 7.99
CA THR A 30 -13.72 32.80 6.63
C THR A 30 -12.55 32.27 5.81
N ALA A 31 -11.39 32.94 5.85
CA ALA A 31 -10.18 32.46 5.20
C ALA A 31 -9.76 31.06 5.72
N SER A 32 -9.80 30.83 7.03
CA SER A 32 -9.50 29.51 7.61
C SER A 32 -10.51 28.43 7.19
N ILE A 33 -11.81 28.73 7.09
CA ILE A 33 -12.81 27.78 6.60
C ILE A 33 -12.56 27.43 5.13
N GLN A 34 -12.16 28.41 4.34
CA GLN A 34 -11.86 28.24 2.92
C GLN A 34 -10.58 27.42 2.72
N ASP A 35 -9.56 27.65 3.54
CA ASP A 35 -8.35 26.84 3.59
C ASP A 35 -8.64 25.40 4.03
N ILE A 36 -9.45 25.19 5.08
CA ILE A 36 -9.90 23.86 5.51
C ILE A 36 -10.66 23.16 4.38
N SER A 37 -11.55 23.87 3.68
CA SER A 37 -12.30 23.29 2.55
C SER A 37 -11.37 22.86 1.42
N LYS A 38 -10.34 23.66 1.11
CA LYS A 38 -9.33 23.34 0.09
C LYS A 38 -8.47 22.14 0.50
N ILE A 39 -8.07 22.07 1.76
CA ILE A 39 -7.32 20.95 2.32
C ILE A 39 -8.17 19.67 2.29
N ILE A 40 -9.47 19.75 2.60
CA ILE A 40 -10.39 18.61 2.52
C ILE A 40 -10.49 18.08 1.09
N GLU A 41 -10.62 18.95 0.07
CA GLU A 41 -10.67 18.49 -1.32
C GLU A 41 -9.36 17.84 -1.76
N GLN A 42 -8.21 18.41 -1.39
CA GLN A 42 -6.91 17.78 -1.66
C GLN A 42 -6.75 16.43 -0.95
N HIS A 43 -7.22 16.31 0.29
CA HIS A 43 -7.20 15.03 1.01
C HIS A 43 -8.14 14.00 0.39
N LYS A 44 -9.28 14.42 -0.16
CA LYS A 44 -10.20 13.54 -0.89
C LYS A 44 -9.53 12.98 -2.15
N GLU A 45 -8.95 13.83 -2.99
CA GLU A 45 -8.22 13.40 -4.19
C GLU A 45 -7.08 12.42 -3.85
N MET A 46 -6.35 12.69 -2.75
CA MET A 46 -5.30 11.80 -2.27
C MET A 46 -5.84 10.46 -1.76
N ILE A 47 -6.96 10.45 -1.02
CA ILE A 47 -7.61 9.23 -0.53
C ILE A 47 -8.11 8.39 -1.70
N ASP A 48 -8.75 9.01 -2.70
CA ASP A 48 -9.22 8.33 -3.91
C ASP A 48 -8.05 7.70 -4.67
N ALA A 49 -6.93 8.42 -4.82
CA ALA A 49 -5.73 7.89 -5.45
C ALA A 49 -5.12 6.70 -4.66
N ILE A 50 -5.05 6.79 -3.33
CA ILE A 50 -4.59 5.68 -2.48
C ILE A 50 -5.51 4.46 -2.63
N GLN A 51 -6.82 4.69 -2.66
CA GLN A 51 -7.81 3.63 -2.81
C GLN A 51 -7.68 2.93 -4.17
N GLU A 52 -7.54 3.69 -5.25
CA GLU A 52 -7.36 3.15 -6.60
C GLU A 52 -6.07 2.32 -6.71
N VAL A 53 -4.95 2.85 -6.21
CA VAL A 53 -3.68 2.12 -6.15
C VAL A 53 -3.80 0.87 -5.29
N ALA A 54 -4.50 0.93 -4.15
CA ALA A 54 -4.73 -0.23 -3.30
C ALA A 54 -5.61 -1.30 -3.98
N ILE A 55 -6.60 -0.91 -4.80
CA ILE A 55 -7.42 -1.85 -5.57
C ILE A 55 -6.56 -2.55 -6.62
N GLU A 56 -5.72 -1.81 -7.34
CA GLU A 56 -4.84 -2.35 -8.38
C GLU A 56 -3.78 -3.29 -7.78
N LEU A 57 -3.18 -2.91 -6.64
CA LEU A 57 -2.27 -3.76 -5.86
C LEU A 57 -2.96 -5.04 -5.38
N THR A 58 -4.18 -4.93 -4.85
CA THR A 58 -4.95 -6.09 -4.36
C THR A 58 -5.29 -7.04 -5.53
N SER A 59 -5.67 -6.48 -6.68
CA SER A 59 -5.90 -7.23 -7.93
C SER A 59 -4.64 -7.95 -8.41
N SER A 60 -3.50 -7.27 -8.38
CA SER A 60 -2.18 -7.83 -8.73
C SER A 60 -1.79 -8.97 -7.80
N ILE A 61 -2.00 -8.81 -6.48
CA ILE A 61 -1.78 -9.87 -5.48
C ILE A 61 -2.71 -11.07 -5.74
N GLY A 62 -3.97 -10.85 -6.08
CA GLY A 62 -4.91 -11.92 -6.46
C GLY A 62 -4.44 -12.71 -7.67
N SER A 63 -3.95 -12.03 -8.70
CA SER A 63 -3.43 -12.65 -9.91
C SER A 63 -2.16 -13.47 -9.63
N LEU A 64 -1.22 -12.89 -8.88
CA LEU A 64 0.01 -13.57 -8.47
C LEU A 64 -0.29 -14.79 -7.61
N HIS A 65 -1.18 -14.67 -6.62
CA HIS A 65 -1.57 -15.77 -5.75
C HIS A 65 -2.19 -16.93 -6.56
N THR A 66 -3.07 -16.62 -7.52
CA THR A 66 -3.67 -17.62 -8.42
C THR A 66 -2.60 -18.36 -9.23
N LEU A 67 -1.64 -17.63 -9.79
CA LEU A 67 -0.50 -18.21 -10.50
C LEU A 67 0.34 -19.09 -9.56
N THR A 68 0.70 -18.59 -8.38
CA THR A 68 1.47 -19.34 -7.38
C THR A 68 0.77 -20.63 -6.98
N VAL A 69 -0.54 -20.62 -6.72
CA VAL A 69 -1.30 -21.83 -6.40
C VAL A 69 -1.32 -22.81 -7.58
N LYS A 70 -1.50 -22.31 -8.82
CA LYS A 70 -1.45 -23.16 -10.01
C LYS A 70 -0.10 -23.85 -10.15
N TYR A 71 1.01 -23.12 -9.98
CA TYR A 71 2.35 -23.70 -10.00
C TYR A 71 2.59 -24.65 -8.82
N ALA A 72 2.08 -24.34 -7.64
CA ALA A 72 2.16 -25.21 -6.47
C ALA A 72 1.43 -26.54 -6.71
N ARG A 73 0.23 -26.52 -7.31
CA ARG A 73 -0.49 -27.76 -7.70
C ARG A 73 0.31 -28.59 -8.70
N THR A 74 0.86 -27.97 -9.75
CA THR A 74 1.68 -28.68 -10.74
C THR A 74 2.91 -29.31 -10.08
N ALA A 75 3.61 -28.57 -9.22
CA ALA A 75 4.76 -29.07 -8.48
C ALA A 75 4.37 -30.22 -7.53
N ASN A 76 3.23 -30.13 -6.84
CA ASN A 76 2.72 -31.20 -5.98
C ASN A 76 2.44 -32.48 -6.79
N GLN A 77 1.75 -32.37 -7.92
CA GLN A 77 1.46 -33.51 -8.81
C GLN A 77 2.75 -34.19 -9.32
N ILE A 78 3.77 -33.41 -9.64
CA ILE A 78 5.07 -33.93 -10.06
C ILE A 78 5.76 -34.64 -8.89
N LEU A 79 5.73 -34.05 -7.68
CA LEU A 79 6.29 -34.63 -6.47
C LEU A 79 5.59 -35.94 -6.07
N ASP A 80 4.26 -36.02 -6.19
CA ASP A 80 3.46 -37.22 -5.91
C ASP A 80 3.89 -38.41 -6.80
N VAL A 81 4.29 -38.15 -8.04
CA VAL A 81 4.78 -39.17 -8.99
C VAL A 81 6.25 -39.51 -8.76
N LEU A 82 7.09 -38.50 -8.46
CA LEU A 82 8.54 -38.68 -8.31
C LEU A 82 8.94 -39.28 -6.97
N LEU A 83 8.33 -38.85 -5.86
CA LEU A 83 8.72 -39.29 -4.51
C LEU A 83 8.69 -40.81 -4.32
N PRO A 84 7.68 -41.56 -4.80
CA PRO A 84 7.67 -43.03 -4.70
C PRO A 84 8.81 -43.68 -5.50
N ILE A 85 9.12 -43.16 -6.69
CA ILE A 85 10.20 -43.66 -7.55
C ILE A 85 11.54 -43.44 -6.85
N LEU A 86 11.76 -42.23 -6.34
CA LEU A 86 13.00 -41.83 -5.71
C LEU A 86 13.22 -42.54 -4.37
N LYS A 87 12.16 -42.83 -3.59
CA LYS A 87 12.26 -43.65 -2.36
C LYS A 87 12.73 -45.08 -2.61
N ASN A 88 12.47 -45.62 -3.81
CA ASN A 88 12.88 -46.98 -4.19
C ASN A 88 14.29 -47.05 -4.80
N VAL A 89 14.98 -45.91 -4.95
CA VAL A 89 16.35 -45.85 -5.49
C VAL A 89 17.37 -45.69 -4.34
N PRO A 90 18.22 -46.69 -4.08
CA PRO A 90 19.14 -46.69 -2.93
C PRO A 90 20.31 -45.68 -3.01
N LEU A 91 20.46 -44.96 -4.13
CA LEU A 91 21.58 -44.05 -4.42
C LEU A 91 21.25 -42.56 -4.20
N ILE A 92 20.06 -42.21 -3.70
CA ILE A 92 19.67 -40.80 -3.57
C ILE A 92 20.15 -40.18 -2.25
N PRO A 93 20.86 -39.04 -2.29
CA PRO A 93 21.27 -38.33 -1.09
C PRO A 93 20.06 -37.88 -0.25
N LYS A 94 20.15 -38.04 1.08
CA LYS A 94 19.10 -37.62 2.04
C LYS A 94 18.69 -36.16 1.89
N ASN A 95 19.64 -35.28 1.55
CA ASN A 95 19.39 -33.84 1.36
C ASN A 95 18.43 -33.57 0.20
N VAL A 96 18.54 -34.33 -0.89
CA VAL A 96 17.64 -34.21 -2.05
C VAL A 96 16.24 -34.68 -1.66
N MET A 97 16.14 -35.78 -0.91
CA MET A 97 14.86 -36.29 -0.46
C MET A 97 14.15 -35.35 0.51
N GLN A 98 14.91 -34.75 1.42
CA GLN A 98 14.39 -33.76 2.34
C GLN A 98 13.96 -32.47 1.64
N MET A 99 14.69 -32.03 0.60
CA MET A 99 14.28 -30.91 -0.24
C MET A 99 12.93 -31.18 -0.93
N LEU A 100 12.74 -32.38 -1.49
CA LEU A 100 11.49 -32.75 -2.17
C LEU A 100 10.29 -32.80 -1.20
N VAL A 101 10.48 -33.37 -0.01
CA VAL A 101 9.45 -33.39 1.05
C VAL A 101 9.15 -31.97 1.57
N ASN A 102 10.17 -31.12 1.71
CA ASN A 102 9.96 -29.73 2.08
C ASN A 102 9.21 -28.95 1.00
N MET A 103 9.53 -29.22 -0.28
CA MET A 103 8.80 -28.64 -1.42
C MET A 103 7.34 -29.08 -1.42
N GLU A 104 7.05 -30.37 -1.23
CA GLU A 104 5.69 -30.91 -1.10
C GLU A 104 4.93 -30.22 0.04
N SER A 105 5.55 -30.10 1.22
CA SER A 105 4.95 -29.42 2.36
C SER A 105 4.64 -27.95 2.07
N ILE A 106 5.53 -27.24 1.37
CA ILE A 106 5.33 -25.85 1.00
C ILE A 106 4.23 -25.71 -0.04
N THR A 107 4.23 -26.53 -1.09
CA THR A 107 3.21 -26.50 -2.13
C THR A 107 1.84 -26.85 -1.56
N GLN A 108 1.76 -27.84 -0.68
CA GLN A 108 0.52 -28.21 -0.01
C GLN A 108 0.00 -27.06 0.85
N LYS A 109 0.85 -26.41 1.65
CA LYS A 109 0.46 -25.21 2.43
C LYS A 109 -0.07 -24.07 1.54
N ILE A 110 0.51 -23.87 0.36
CA ILE A 110 0.03 -22.86 -0.59
C ILE A 110 -1.37 -23.22 -1.09
N ILE A 111 -1.58 -24.49 -1.47
CA ILE A 111 -2.86 -25.00 -1.97
C ILE A 111 -3.95 -24.93 -0.88
N ASP A 112 -3.64 -25.39 0.34
CA ASP A 112 -4.58 -25.42 1.46
C ASP A 112 -5.06 -24.02 1.86
N ASN A 113 -4.21 -23.00 1.69
CA ASN A 113 -4.52 -21.62 2.02
C ASN A 113 -5.16 -20.83 0.86
N GLU A 114 -5.33 -21.42 -0.32
CA GLU A 114 -5.86 -20.75 -1.51
C GLU A 114 -7.24 -20.14 -1.25
N ALA A 115 -8.19 -20.94 -0.75
CA ALA A 115 -9.57 -20.51 -0.57
C ALA A 115 -9.66 -19.34 0.43
N SER A 116 -8.92 -19.43 1.55
CA SER A 116 -8.88 -18.37 2.56
C SER A 116 -8.21 -17.10 2.03
N THR A 117 -7.13 -17.24 1.27
CA THR A 117 -6.38 -16.11 0.72
C THR A 117 -7.17 -15.41 -0.38
N SER A 118 -7.79 -16.17 -1.29
CA SER A 118 -8.69 -15.64 -2.34
C SER A 118 -9.89 -14.90 -1.76
N LYS A 119 -10.51 -15.46 -0.70
CA LYS A 119 -11.58 -14.79 0.03
C LYS A 119 -11.11 -13.47 0.65
N THR A 120 -9.97 -13.49 1.34
CA THR A 120 -9.39 -12.29 1.96
C THR A 120 -9.12 -11.20 0.93
N ILE A 121 -8.56 -11.55 -0.23
CA ILE A 121 -8.28 -10.62 -1.33
C ILE A 121 -9.58 -10.00 -1.87
N THR A 122 -10.62 -10.81 -2.04
CA THR A 122 -11.94 -10.36 -2.51
C THR A 122 -12.61 -9.44 -1.48
N ASP A 123 -12.54 -9.79 -0.20
CA ASP A 123 -13.11 -9.01 0.91
C ASP A 123 -12.40 -7.65 1.03
N VAL A 124 -11.08 -7.61 0.87
CA VAL A 124 -10.27 -6.37 0.84
C VAL A 124 -10.63 -5.52 -0.37
N GLN A 125 -10.70 -6.12 -1.57
CA GLN A 125 -11.06 -5.39 -2.78
C GLN A 125 -12.49 -4.81 -2.69
N SER A 126 -13.42 -5.55 -2.10
CA SER A 126 -14.78 -5.08 -1.81
C SER A 126 -14.78 -3.92 -0.80
N GLY A 127 -14.02 -4.05 0.29
CA GLY A 127 -13.86 -3.00 1.30
C GLY A 127 -13.26 -1.72 0.73
N LEU A 128 -12.24 -1.84 -0.13
CA LEU A 128 -11.63 -0.72 -0.83
C LEU A 128 -12.63 -0.05 -1.78
N LYS A 129 -13.31 -0.82 -2.64
CA LYS A 129 -14.30 -0.27 -3.59
C LYS A 129 -15.49 0.43 -2.92
N THR A 130 -15.87 -0.02 -1.72
CA THR A 130 -17.02 0.53 -0.98
C THR A 130 -16.64 1.64 0.00
N GLY A 131 -15.35 1.94 0.16
CA GLY A 131 -14.85 2.92 1.14
C GLY A 131 -15.16 2.52 2.60
N ASP A 132 -15.48 1.25 2.86
CA ASP A 132 -15.92 0.78 4.17
C ASP A 132 -14.70 0.49 5.06
N ALA A 133 -14.32 1.52 5.84
CA ALA A 133 -13.21 1.45 6.78
C ALA A 133 -13.37 0.35 7.84
N ASN A 134 -14.61 -0.03 8.20
CA ASN A 134 -14.85 -1.09 9.18
C ASN A 134 -14.55 -2.46 8.58
N LYS A 135 -14.90 -2.70 7.31
CA LYS A 135 -14.48 -3.89 6.57
C LYS A 135 -12.96 -3.94 6.40
N LEU A 136 -12.34 -2.84 5.99
CA LEU A 136 -10.88 -2.79 5.86
C LEU A 136 -10.15 -3.09 7.17
N LYS A 137 -10.63 -2.55 8.29
CA LYS A 137 -10.06 -2.81 9.62
C LYS A 137 -10.26 -4.25 10.08
N ALA A 138 -11.42 -4.85 9.78
CA ALA A 138 -11.69 -6.25 10.09
C ALA A 138 -10.79 -7.21 9.30
N HIS A 139 -10.51 -6.91 8.02
CA HIS A 139 -9.74 -7.77 7.13
C HIS A 139 -8.23 -7.46 7.09
N ALA A 140 -7.79 -6.31 7.60
CA ALA A 140 -6.37 -5.97 7.72
C ALA A 140 -5.59 -7.00 8.56
N GLY A 141 -6.20 -7.55 9.62
CA GLY A 141 -5.60 -8.61 10.42
C GLY A 141 -5.43 -9.92 9.63
N GLN A 142 -6.36 -10.22 8.72
CA GLN A 142 -6.30 -11.41 7.85
C GLN A 142 -5.25 -11.23 6.75
N LEU A 143 -5.16 -10.05 6.13
CA LEU A 143 -4.08 -9.70 5.22
C LEU A 143 -2.71 -9.85 5.89
N GLN A 144 -2.57 -9.37 7.12
CA GLN A 144 -1.31 -9.48 7.86
C GLN A 144 -0.95 -10.94 8.16
N ALA A 145 -1.95 -11.79 8.42
CA ALA A 145 -1.76 -13.23 8.56
C ALA A 145 -1.33 -13.87 7.23
N VAL A 146 -1.98 -13.53 6.11
CA VAL A 146 -1.59 -13.98 4.76
C VAL A 146 -0.16 -13.55 4.43
N THR A 147 0.21 -12.29 4.69
CA THR A 147 1.58 -11.78 4.50
C THR A 147 2.57 -12.58 5.34
N ARG A 148 2.29 -12.84 6.63
CA ARG A 148 3.17 -13.67 7.47
C ARG A 148 3.32 -15.08 6.93
N THR A 149 2.24 -15.69 6.46
CA THR A 149 2.27 -17.03 5.85
C THR A 149 3.12 -17.03 4.59
N ILE A 150 2.92 -16.06 3.68
CA ILE A 150 3.73 -15.90 2.46
C ILE A 150 5.20 -15.64 2.81
N THR A 151 5.50 -14.77 3.77
CA THR A 151 6.87 -14.48 4.22
C THR A 151 7.53 -15.70 4.88
N ALA A 152 6.77 -16.52 5.60
CA ALA A 152 7.29 -17.76 6.19
C ALA A 152 7.56 -18.86 5.15
N ILE A 153 6.92 -18.77 3.98
CA ILE A 153 7.11 -19.68 2.84
C ILE A 153 8.34 -19.27 2.00
N ILE A 154 8.69 -17.98 1.97
CA ILE A 154 9.90 -17.49 1.30
C ILE A 154 11.13 -17.93 2.12
N PRO A 155 12.03 -18.78 1.58
CA PRO A 155 13.22 -19.20 2.31
C PRO A 155 14.10 -17.97 2.58
N LYS A 156 14.51 -17.81 3.85
CA LYS A 156 15.54 -16.84 4.21
C LYS A 156 16.85 -17.35 3.59
N GLY A 157 17.38 -16.60 2.63
CA GLY A 157 18.69 -16.84 2.05
C GLY A 157 19.79 -16.83 3.10
#